data_AF-A0A7S2XIJ8-F1
#
_entry.id   AF-A0A7S2XIJ8-F1
#
_cell.length_a   1.000
_cell.length_b   1.000
_cell.length_c   1.000
_cell.angle_alpha   90.00
_cell.angle_beta   90.00
_cell.angle_gamma   90.00
#
_symmetry.space_group_name_H-M   'P 1'
#
loop_
_entity.id
_entity.type
_entity.pdbx_description
1 polymer ?
#
loop_
_entity_poly.entity_id
_entity_poly.type
_entity_poly.pdbx_seq_one_letter_code
_entity_poly.pdbx_strand_id
1 'polypeptide(L)'
;SKVSQVVMEVHAEPFERPKSTKTTSRYMRQVQKWCEAFANNVIGAYRPSRPSPAVVLELQGVCWEVAEKIARSFMQNVSLISGLREDAKLAIASDVAQLEASLHLLAPKHHFAQPPKWYAELRQFRQVLFLSISDIQTKANELTLDPIVIVHFMLARISNRAVPVTCVPYKALNTSIAKYNRWLGQYPTPRILQRFQTLVEDIRKKLGSGRALSSATLAQANASLDMVRDFLTAAQAAPQAAESVS
;
A
#
# COMPACT_ATOMS: atom_id res chain seq x y z
N SER A 1 10.30 7.90 8.11
CA SER A 1 11.31 7.24 8.95
C SER A 1 12.34 6.54 8.06
N LYS A 2 13.45 6.04 8.62
CA LYS A 2 14.45 5.23 7.88
C LYS A 2 13.82 3.99 7.22
N VAL A 3 12.81 3.38 7.86
CA VAL A 3 12.09 2.23 7.29
C VAL A 3 11.23 2.61 6.10
N SER A 4 10.52 3.75 6.15
CA SER A 4 9.79 4.24 4.97
C SER A 4 10.72 4.51 3.78
N GLN A 5 11.97 4.92 4.02
CA GLN A 5 12.97 5.07 2.97
C GLN A 5 13.38 3.74 2.36
N VAL A 6 13.64 2.73 3.18
CA VAL A 6 13.95 1.37 2.70
C VAL A 6 12.77 0.78 1.92
N VAL A 7 11.53 0.97 2.39
CA VAL A 7 10.34 0.49 1.68
C VAL A 7 10.18 1.18 0.32
N MET A 8 10.54 2.46 0.19
CA MET A 8 10.51 3.15 -1.11
C MET A 8 11.48 2.55 -2.13
N GLU A 9 12.52 1.82 -1.71
CA GLU A 9 13.43 1.11 -2.62
C GLU A 9 12.71 0.04 -3.46
N VAL A 10 11.48 -0.36 -3.09
CA VAL A 10 10.63 -1.22 -3.92
C VAL A 10 10.46 -0.66 -5.34
N HIS A 11 10.44 0.66 -5.51
CA HIS A 11 10.30 1.30 -6.82
C HIS A 11 11.57 1.21 -7.69
N ALA A 12 12.71 0.91 -7.08
CA ALA A 12 13.97 0.64 -7.79
C ALA A 12 14.15 -0.85 -8.12
N GLU A 13 13.27 -1.71 -7.63
CA GLU A 13 13.37 -3.15 -7.84
C GLU A 13 12.97 -3.51 -9.28
N PRO A 14 13.79 -4.29 -10.02
CA PRO A 14 13.49 -4.62 -11.41
C PRO A 14 12.43 -5.73 -11.47
N PHE A 15 11.16 -5.35 -11.40
CA PHE A 15 10.02 -6.27 -11.58
C PHE A 15 9.82 -6.71 -13.03
N GLU A 16 10.56 -6.12 -13.98
CA GLU A 16 10.53 -6.48 -15.40
C GLU A 16 11.30 -7.77 -15.72
N ARG A 17 12.12 -8.27 -14.79
CA ARG A 17 12.88 -9.50 -14.96
C ARG A 17 12.19 -10.64 -14.22
N PRO A 18 11.97 -11.81 -14.85
CA PRO A 18 11.39 -12.95 -14.16
C PRO A 18 12.27 -13.31 -12.97
N LYS A 19 11.67 -13.26 -11.78
CA LYS A 19 12.32 -13.66 -10.53
C LYS A 19 11.72 -14.96 -10.05
N SER A 20 12.59 -15.82 -9.53
CA SER A 20 12.13 -16.98 -8.78
C SER A 20 11.38 -16.50 -7.53
N THR A 21 10.23 -17.09 -7.26
CA THR A 21 9.44 -16.86 -6.03
C THR A 21 10.21 -17.22 -4.75
N LYS A 22 11.32 -17.95 -4.86
CA LYS A 22 12.23 -18.32 -3.77
C LYS A 22 13.22 -17.21 -3.40
N THR A 23 13.39 -16.19 -4.25
CA THR A 23 14.38 -15.13 -4.01
C THR A 23 13.71 -13.91 -3.40
N THR A 24 14.05 -13.59 -2.16
CA THR A 24 13.57 -12.37 -1.49
C THR A 24 14.12 -11.11 -2.16
N SER A 25 13.24 -10.14 -2.39
CA SER A 25 13.62 -8.84 -2.96
C SER A 25 14.66 -8.12 -2.11
N ARG A 26 15.50 -7.28 -2.73
CA ARG A 26 16.62 -6.62 -2.02
C ARG A 26 16.11 -5.73 -0.90
N TYR A 27 15.10 -4.91 -1.18
CA TYR A 27 14.50 -4.02 -0.18
C TYR A 27 13.87 -4.83 0.97
N MET A 28 13.23 -5.98 0.68
CA MET A 28 12.61 -6.83 1.71
C MET A 28 13.64 -7.45 2.65
N ARG A 29 14.80 -7.88 2.13
CA ARG A 29 15.94 -8.31 2.97
C ARG A 29 16.42 -7.20 3.91
N GLN A 30 16.38 -5.95 3.45
CA GLN A 30 16.76 -4.80 4.28
C GLN A 30 15.71 -4.50 5.36
N VAL A 31 14.43 -4.66 5.05
CA VAL A 31 13.33 -4.58 6.04
C VAL A 31 13.46 -5.68 7.09
N GLN A 32 13.69 -6.93 6.67
CA GLN A 32 13.90 -8.07 7.57
C GLN A 32 15.03 -7.80 8.56
N LYS A 33 16.23 -7.44 8.06
CA LYS A 33 17.39 -7.10 8.90
C LYS A 33 17.08 -5.97 9.86
N TRP A 34 16.28 -4.98 9.44
CA TRP A 34 15.89 -3.89 10.32
C TRP A 34 14.94 -4.37 11.43
N CYS A 35 13.93 -5.18 11.11
CA CYS A 35 13.02 -5.75 12.10
C CYS A 35 13.76 -6.65 13.10
N GLU A 36 14.69 -7.49 12.63
CA GLU A 36 15.54 -8.32 13.48
C GLU A 36 16.44 -7.48 14.39
N ALA A 37 17.11 -6.47 13.84
CA ALA A 37 17.95 -5.57 14.63
C ALA A 37 17.13 -4.78 15.66
N PHE A 38 15.92 -4.33 15.31
CA PHE A 38 15.03 -3.66 16.24
C PHE A 38 14.56 -4.61 17.34
N ALA A 39 14.15 -5.83 17.00
CA ALA A 39 13.74 -6.84 17.98
C ALA A 39 14.89 -7.19 18.94
N ASN A 40 16.11 -7.39 18.44
CA ASN A 40 17.25 -7.77 19.28
C ASN A 40 17.77 -6.60 20.12
N ASN A 41 17.94 -5.42 19.52
CA ASN A 41 18.62 -4.30 20.17
C ASN A 41 17.68 -3.42 20.99
N VAL A 42 16.41 -3.32 20.60
CA VAL A 42 15.42 -2.52 21.33
C VAL A 42 14.62 -3.45 22.23
N ILE A 43 13.87 -4.40 21.67
CA ILE A 43 13.02 -5.26 22.51
C ILE A 43 13.87 -6.13 23.46
N GLY A 44 14.97 -6.71 22.98
CA GLY A 44 15.87 -7.53 23.78
C GLY A 44 16.58 -6.76 24.90
N ALA A 45 17.04 -5.54 24.64
CA ALA A 45 17.71 -4.70 25.64
C ALA A 45 16.74 -4.14 26.70
N TYR A 46 15.48 -3.91 26.32
CA TYR A 46 14.41 -3.44 27.21
C TYR A 46 13.61 -4.57 27.86
N ARG A 47 14.16 -5.80 27.93
CA ARG A 47 13.68 -6.85 28.83
C ARG A 47 14.50 -6.86 30.12
N PRO A 48 14.15 -6.03 31.14
CA PRO A 48 14.66 -6.26 32.48
C PRO A 48 14.38 -7.71 32.89
N SER A 49 15.22 -8.30 33.74
CA SER A 49 14.99 -9.66 34.25
C SER A 49 13.62 -9.84 34.94
N ARG A 50 12.99 -8.72 35.35
CA ARG A 50 11.60 -8.63 35.83
C ARG A 50 10.98 -7.30 35.38
N PRO A 51 10.37 -7.21 34.19
CA PRO A 51 9.72 -5.98 33.76
C PRO A 51 8.39 -5.80 34.49
N SER A 52 8.05 -4.56 34.85
CA SER A 52 6.71 -4.27 35.36
C SER A 52 5.69 -4.46 34.24
N PRO A 53 4.45 -4.90 34.55
CA PRO A 53 3.39 -5.07 33.55
C PRO A 53 3.14 -3.82 32.70
N ALA A 54 3.27 -2.63 33.29
CA ALA A 54 3.09 -1.35 32.60
C ALA A 54 4.14 -1.13 31.50
N VAL A 55 5.43 -1.42 31.78
CA VAL A 55 6.52 -1.26 30.80
C VAL A 55 6.37 -2.26 29.65
N VAL A 56 5.90 -3.48 29.93
CA VAL A 56 5.62 -4.47 28.89
C VAL A 56 4.51 -3.98 27.95
N LEU A 57 3.43 -3.43 28.52
CA LEU A 57 2.30 -2.91 27.75
C LEU A 57 2.70 -1.72 26.87
N GLU A 58 3.48 -0.79 27.42
CA GLU A 58 3.97 0.38 26.68
C GLU A 58 4.91 -0.02 25.54
N LEU A 59 5.87 -0.91 25.79
CA LEU A 59 6.77 -1.42 24.76
C LEU A 59 6.02 -2.17 23.66
N GLN A 60 4.98 -2.94 24.02
CA GLN A 60 4.09 -3.59 23.06
C GLN A 60 3.34 -2.56 22.19
N GLY A 61 2.81 -1.49 22.79
CA GLY A 61 2.17 -0.39 22.05
C GLY A 61 3.12 0.28 21.06
N VAL A 62 4.36 0.56 21.45
CA VAL A 62 5.37 1.12 20.55
C VAL A 62 5.69 0.17 19.40
N CYS A 63 5.93 -1.11 19.68
CA CYS A 63 6.22 -2.10 18.64
C CYS A 63 5.06 -2.27 17.66
N TRP A 64 3.83 -2.15 18.15
CA TRP A 64 2.62 -2.17 17.35
C TRP A 64 2.55 -1.00 16.37
N GLU A 65 2.69 0.23 16.87
CA GLU A 65 2.67 1.41 16.00
C GLU A 65 3.74 1.34 14.93
N VAL A 66 4.94 0.86 15.29
CA VAL A 66 6.03 0.65 14.35
C VAL A 66 5.62 -0.36 13.29
N ALA A 67 5.08 -1.52 13.68
CA ALA A 67 4.65 -2.55 12.73
C ALA A 67 3.55 -2.04 11.79
N GLU A 68 2.55 -1.32 12.31
CA GLU A 68 1.50 -0.69 11.51
C GLU A 68 2.07 0.30 10.50
N LYS A 69 2.95 1.21 10.94
CA LYS A 69 3.59 2.20 10.08
C LYS A 69 4.37 1.53 8.94
N ILE A 70 5.03 0.41 9.21
CA ILE A 70 5.76 -0.35 8.18
C ILE A 70 4.79 -1.03 7.22
N ALA A 71 3.77 -1.73 7.73
CA ALA A 71 2.77 -2.42 6.91
C ALA A 71 2.05 -1.45 5.97
N ARG A 72 1.55 -0.33 6.51
CA ARG A 72 0.88 0.73 5.75
C ARG A 72 1.79 1.32 4.69
N SER A 73 3.02 1.68 5.06
CA SER A 73 4.00 2.23 4.12
C SER A 73 4.33 1.23 2.99
N PHE A 74 4.43 -0.06 3.30
CA PHE A 74 4.64 -1.10 2.29
C PHE A 74 3.47 -1.18 1.32
N MET A 75 2.24 -1.33 1.82
CA MET A 75 1.05 -1.44 0.98
C MET A 75 0.87 -0.22 0.07
N GLN A 76 1.06 0.99 0.61
CA GLN A 76 1.01 2.25 -0.14
C GLN A 76 2.08 2.36 -1.23
N ASN A 77 3.30 1.88 -0.98
CA ASN A 77 4.36 1.97 -1.99
C ASN A 77 4.17 0.90 -3.08
N VAL A 78 3.75 -0.31 -2.70
CA VAL A 78 3.53 -1.40 -3.64
C VAL A 78 2.32 -1.13 -4.54
N SER A 79 1.24 -0.54 -4.01
CA SER A 79 0.03 -0.22 -4.79
C SER A 79 0.27 0.80 -5.90
N LEU A 80 1.35 1.60 -5.82
CA LEU A 80 1.74 2.58 -6.83
C LEU A 80 2.53 1.98 -8.01
N ILE A 81 2.88 0.70 -7.95
CA ILE A 81 3.65 0.04 -9.02
C ILE A 81 2.71 -0.32 -10.16
N SER A 82 2.89 0.35 -11.30
CA SER A 82 2.12 0.10 -12.52
C SER A 82 2.69 -1.05 -13.34
N GLY A 83 1.84 -1.73 -14.12
CA GLY A 83 2.30 -2.68 -15.15
C GLY A 83 2.88 -3.99 -14.59
N LEU A 84 2.44 -4.41 -13.39
CA LEU A 84 2.87 -5.67 -12.79
C LEU A 84 2.44 -6.87 -13.64
N ARG A 85 3.42 -7.65 -14.11
CA ARG A 85 3.22 -8.97 -14.69
C ARG A 85 2.90 -10.01 -13.61
N GLU A 86 2.40 -11.17 -14.00
CA GLU A 86 2.03 -12.24 -13.05
C GLU A 86 3.21 -12.73 -12.18
N ASP A 87 4.40 -12.86 -12.76
CA ASP A 87 5.63 -13.20 -12.03
C ASP A 87 5.97 -12.16 -10.96
N ALA A 88 5.82 -10.87 -11.30
CA ALA A 88 6.04 -9.77 -10.36
C ALA A 88 4.99 -9.74 -9.24
N LYS A 89 3.71 -10.03 -9.55
CA LYS A 89 2.65 -10.15 -8.54
C LYS A 89 2.94 -11.30 -7.57
N LEU A 90 3.41 -12.45 -8.06
CA LEU A 90 3.80 -13.58 -7.22
C LEU A 90 5.00 -13.26 -6.34
N ALA A 91 5.99 -12.54 -6.87
CA ALA A 91 7.14 -12.06 -6.08
C ALA A 91 6.70 -11.12 -4.96
N ILE A 92 5.84 -10.14 -5.26
CA ILE A 92 5.29 -9.23 -4.25
C ILE A 92 4.44 -10.00 -3.22
N ALA A 93 3.65 -10.99 -3.64
CA ALA A 93 2.88 -11.82 -2.73
C ALA A 93 3.78 -12.64 -1.77
N SER A 94 4.95 -13.09 -2.24
CA SER A 94 6.00 -13.68 -1.41
C SER A 94 6.58 -12.64 -0.43
N ASP A 95 6.91 -11.44 -0.93
CA ASP A 95 7.41 -10.35 -0.09
C ASP A 95 6.40 -9.91 0.98
N VAL A 96 5.08 -9.96 0.71
CA VAL A 96 4.03 -9.73 1.72
C VAL A 96 4.09 -10.78 2.83
N ALA A 97 4.21 -12.07 2.48
CA ALA A 97 4.31 -13.14 3.48
C ALA A 97 5.59 -13.01 4.33
N GLN A 98 6.68 -12.55 3.71
CA GLN A 98 7.94 -12.29 4.40
C GLN A 98 7.87 -11.06 5.31
N LEU A 99 7.19 -10.01 4.87
CA LEU A 99 6.91 -8.85 5.71
C LEU A 99 6.07 -9.25 6.91
N GLU A 100 5.01 -10.03 6.69
CA GLU A 100 4.13 -10.55 7.74
C GLU A 100 4.93 -11.31 8.81
N ALA A 101 5.85 -12.18 8.41
CA ALA A 101 6.74 -12.90 9.32
C ALA A 101 7.70 -11.94 10.06
N SER A 102 8.24 -10.94 9.37
CA SER A 102 9.17 -9.96 9.96
C SER A 102 8.48 -9.07 11.00
N LEU A 103 7.24 -8.66 10.73
CA LEU A 103 6.44 -7.86 11.65
C LEU A 103 5.97 -8.67 12.85
N HIS A 104 5.83 -9.99 12.71
CA HIS A 104 5.54 -10.88 13.84
C HIS A 104 6.64 -10.85 14.91
N LEU A 105 7.89 -10.57 14.54
CA LEU A 105 9.00 -10.40 15.50
C LEU A 105 8.82 -9.15 16.37
N LEU A 106 8.16 -8.12 15.83
CA LEU A 106 7.91 -6.85 16.53
C LEU A 106 6.62 -6.91 17.33
N ALA A 107 5.55 -7.41 16.71
CA ALA A 107 4.21 -7.47 17.28
C ALA A 107 3.61 -8.88 17.10
N PRO A 108 3.94 -9.82 18.01
CA PRO A 108 3.38 -11.17 17.97
C PRO A 108 1.87 -11.15 18.21
N LYS A 109 1.11 -11.83 17.36
CA LYS A 109 -0.36 -11.85 17.43
C LYS A 109 -0.94 -12.34 18.75
N HIS A 110 -0.27 -13.31 19.38
CA HIS A 110 -0.77 -13.99 20.57
C HIS A 110 -0.68 -13.10 21.83
N HIS A 111 -0.01 -11.95 21.73
CA HIS A 111 0.00 -10.96 22.82
C HIS A 111 -1.30 -10.16 22.93
N PHE A 112 -2.27 -10.36 22.02
CA PHE A 112 -3.49 -9.57 21.96
C PHE A 112 -4.72 -10.45 21.81
N ALA A 113 -5.83 -10.05 22.44
CA ALA A 113 -7.11 -10.73 22.36
C ALA A 113 -7.72 -10.71 20.94
N GLN A 114 -7.35 -9.71 20.12
CA GLN A 114 -7.73 -9.61 18.72
C GLN A 114 -6.51 -9.25 17.85
N PRO A 115 -6.41 -9.82 16.63
CA PRO A 115 -5.31 -9.51 15.74
C PRO A 115 -5.39 -8.05 15.25
N PRO A 116 -4.22 -7.42 14.97
CA PRO A 116 -4.17 -6.08 14.41
C PRO A 116 -4.96 -5.90 13.13
N LYS A 117 -5.56 -4.72 12.94
CA LYS A 117 -6.16 -4.32 11.68
C LYS A 117 -5.17 -4.44 10.52
N TRP A 118 -3.95 -3.90 10.69
CA TRP A 118 -2.90 -3.94 9.66
C TRP A 118 -2.52 -5.37 9.23
N TYR A 119 -2.72 -6.35 10.11
CA TYR A 119 -2.43 -7.75 9.83
C TYR A 119 -3.48 -8.38 8.91
N ALA A 120 -4.75 -8.09 9.16
CA ALA A 120 -5.85 -8.47 8.26
C ALA A 120 -5.72 -7.74 6.91
N GLU A 121 -5.38 -6.45 6.94
CA GLU A 121 -5.14 -5.65 5.74
C GLU A 121 -4.01 -6.22 4.88
N LEU A 122 -2.86 -6.61 5.45
CA LEU A 122 -1.76 -7.23 4.66
C LEU A 122 -2.20 -8.53 3.95
N ARG A 123 -3.00 -9.36 4.63
CA ARG A 123 -3.52 -10.60 4.05
C ARG A 123 -4.53 -10.32 2.94
N GLN A 124 -5.42 -9.36 3.14
CA GLN A 124 -6.36 -8.94 2.12
C GLN A 124 -5.65 -8.27 0.94
N PHE A 125 -4.61 -7.47 1.19
CA PHE A 125 -3.78 -6.85 0.16
C PHE A 125 -3.17 -7.89 -0.77
N ARG A 126 -2.66 -9.00 -0.22
CA ARG A 126 -2.14 -10.12 -1.02
C ARG A 126 -3.18 -10.69 -1.98
N GLN A 127 -4.45 -10.74 -1.59
CA GLN A 127 -5.54 -11.19 -2.45
C GLN A 127 -5.87 -10.15 -3.52
N VAL A 128 -5.94 -8.88 -3.14
CA VAL A 128 -6.22 -7.75 -4.04
C VAL A 128 -5.18 -7.61 -5.15
N LEU A 129 -3.92 -8.00 -4.91
CA LEU A 129 -2.86 -8.02 -5.93
C LEU A 129 -3.25 -8.77 -7.21
N PHE A 130 -4.18 -9.73 -7.15
CA PHE A 130 -4.62 -10.54 -8.28
C PHE A 130 -6.00 -10.14 -8.84
N LEU A 131 -6.77 -9.32 -8.13
CA LEU A 131 -8.11 -8.88 -8.55
C LEU A 131 -8.05 -7.85 -9.70
N SER A 132 -8.99 -7.90 -10.63
CA SER A 132 -9.18 -6.84 -11.63
C SER A 132 -9.85 -5.59 -11.03
N ILE A 133 -9.87 -4.47 -11.77
CA ILE A 133 -10.53 -3.24 -11.30
C ILE A 133 -12.04 -3.48 -11.10
N SER A 134 -12.68 -4.26 -11.98
CA SER A 134 -14.09 -4.63 -11.84
C SER A 134 -14.33 -5.51 -10.62
N ASP A 135 -13.46 -6.50 -10.35
CA ASP A 135 -13.61 -7.35 -9.16
C ASP A 135 -13.47 -6.54 -7.86
N ILE A 136 -12.56 -5.56 -7.86
CA ILE A 136 -12.39 -4.65 -6.72
C ILE A 136 -13.65 -3.83 -6.50
N GLN A 137 -14.26 -3.32 -7.57
CA GLN A 137 -15.51 -2.55 -7.46
C GLN A 137 -16.65 -3.40 -6.90
N THR A 138 -16.81 -4.64 -7.37
CA THR A 138 -17.84 -5.57 -6.86
C THR A 138 -17.62 -5.91 -5.39
N LYS A 139 -16.36 -6.05 -4.97
CA LYS A 139 -15.99 -6.43 -3.59
C LYS A 139 -15.72 -5.24 -2.67
N ALA A 140 -15.95 -4.00 -3.13
CA ALA A 140 -15.52 -2.79 -2.41
C ALA A 140 -16.01 -2.75 -0.95
N ASN A 141 -17.23 -3.23 -0.68
CA ASN A 141 -17.83 -3.26 0.66
C ASN A 141 -17.22 -4.33 1.58
N GLU A 142 -16.55 -5.35 1.03
CA GLU A 142 -15.88 -6.42 1.77
C GLU A 142 -14.40 -6.12 2.02
N LEU A 143 -13.86 -5.10 1.32
CA LEU A 143 -12.47 -4.67 1.48
C LEU A 143 -12.34 -3.80 2.74
N THR A 144 -11.47 -4.23 3.66
CA THR A 144 -11.10 -3.51 4.89
C THR A 144 -9.79 -2.73 4.74
N LEU A 145 -9.17 -2.77 3.55
CA LEU A 145 -7.98 -2.00 3.20
C LEU A 145 -8.22 -0.50 3.26
N ASP A 146 -7.14 0.24 3.54
CA ASP A 146 -7.10 1.69 3.43
C ASP A 146 -7.56 2.12 2.01
N PRO A 147 -8.59 3.00 1.89
CA PRO A 147 -9.11 3.47 0.61
C PRO A 147 -8.03 4.07 -0.30
N ILE A 148 -7.00 4.69 0.27
CA ILE A 148 -5.87 5.25 -0.49
C ILE A 148 -5.12 4.14 -1.22
N VAL A 149 -4.89 2.99 -0.56
CA VAL A 149 -4.20 1.83 -1.15
C VAL A 149 -5.02 1.26 -2.30
N ILE A 150 -6.35 1.16 -2.15
CA ILE A 150 -7.24 0.67 -3.20
C ILE A 150 -7.20 1.61 -4.42
N VAL A 151 -7.34 2.92 -4.21
CA VAL A 151 -7.31 3.92 -5.30
C VAL A 151 -5.97 3.90 -6.03
N HIS A 152 -4.85 3.86 -5.31
CA HIS A 152 -3.52 3.71 -5.90
C HIS A 152 -3.46 2.50 -6.82
N PHE A 153 -3.96 1.35 -6.34
CA PHE A 153 -3.94 0.11 -7.09
C PHE A 153 -4.77 0.20 -8.37
N MET A 154 -6.01 0.69 -8.29
CA MET A 154 -6.86 0.85 -9.46
C MET A 154 -6.21 1.78 -10.50
N LEU A 155 -5.68 2.93 -10.08
CA LEU A 155 -4.99 3.87 -10.96
C LEU A 155 -3.71 3.30 -11.59
N ALA A 156 -2.90 2.58 -10.80
CA ALA A 156 -1.69 1.93 -11.29
C ALA A 156 -1.99 0.86 -12.35
N ARG A 157 -3.14 0.20 -12.26
CA ARG A 157 -3.59 -0.81 -13.23
C ARG A 157 -4.13 -0.24 -14.54
N ILE A 158 -4.69 0.97 -14.52
CA ILE A 158 -5.06 1.69 -15.75
C ILE A 158 -3.79 2.06 -16.55
N SER A 159 -2.69 2.32 -15.84
CA SER A 159 -1.37 2.59 -16.44
C SER A 159 -0.77 1.30 -17.02
N ASN A 160 -1.23 0.90 -18.21
CA ASN A 160 -0.66 -0.20 -18.98
C ASN A 160 0.07 0.34 -20.24
N ARG A 161 0.81 -0.54 -20.94
CA ARG A 161 1.59 -0.15 -22.13
C ARG A 161 0.75 0.50 -23.25
N ALA A 162 -0.56 0.28 -23.27
CA ALA A 162 -1.45 0.84 -24.28
C ALA A 162 -1.91 2.26 -23.95
N VAL A 163 -1.75 2.72 -22.69
CA VAL A 163 -2.16 4.05 -22.25
C VAL A 163 -0.92 4.95 -22.10
N PRO A 164 -0.73 5.97 -22.97
CA PRO A 164 0.47 6.81 -22.95
C PRO A 164 0.49 7.81 -21.79
N VAL A 165 -0.63 7.99 -21.09
CA VAL A 165 -0.75 8.85 -19.92
C VAL A 165 -0.55 8.01 -18.66
N THR A 166 0.39 8.42 -17.81
CA THR A 166 0.54 7.80 -16.49
C THR A 166 -0.69 8.12 -15.63
N CYS A 167 -1.36 7.08 -15.15
CA CYS A 167 -2.41 7.21 -14.13
C CYS A 167 -1.84 7.04 -12.71
N VAL A 168 -0.57 6.63 -12.57
CA VAL A 168 0.11 6.56 -11.27
C VAL A 168 0.12 7.95 -10.60
N PRO A 169 -0.44 8.10 -9.38
CA PRO A 169 -0.70 9.41 -8.77
C PRO A 169 0.47 10.37 -8.71
N TYR A 170 1.62 9.95 -8.18
CA TYR A 170 2.77 10.86 -8.01
C TYR A 170 3.35 11.33 -9.35
N LYS A 171 3.34 10.46 -10.38
CA LYS A 171 3.79 10.80 -11.73
C LYS A 171 2.81 11.76 -12.39
N ALA A 172 1.51 11.51 -12.26
CA ALA A 172 0.47 12.36 -12.83
C ALA A 172 0.44 13.77 -12.21
N LEU A 173 0.84 13.88 -10.94
CA LEU A 173 1.04 15.13 -10.19
C LEU A 173 2.43 15.77 -10.39
N ASN A 174 3.29 15.21 -11.24
CA ASN A 174 4.66 15.70 -11.48
C ASN A 174 5.50 15.88 -10.19
N THR A 175 5.37 14.94 -9.24
CA THR A 175 6.12 14.97 -7.98
C THR A 175 6.97 13.71 -7.80
N SER A 176 8.05 13.82 -7.03
CA SER A 176 8.82 12.64 -6.62
C SER A 176 8.02 11.78 -5.65
N ILE A 177 8.26 10.47 -5.64
CA ILE A 177 7.61 9.56 -4.69
C ILE A 177 7.85 9.94 -3.22
N ALA A 178 9.04 10.43 -2.88
CA ALA A 178 9.35 10.87 -1.51
C ALA A 178 8.50 12.06 -1.07
N LYS A 179 8.34 13.07 -1.94
CA LYS A 179 7.45 14.22 -1.69
C LYS A 179 5.98 13.78 -1.62
N TYR A 180 5.58 12.83 -2.47
CA TYR A 180 4.23 12.27 -2.47
C TYR A 180 3.89 11.54 -1.16
N ASN A 181 4.76 10.63 -0.71
CA ASN A 181 4.56 9.91 0.55
C ASN A 181 4.56 10.85 1.76
N ARG A 182 5.36 11.93 1.72
CA ARG A 182 5.29 12.99 2.73
C ARG A 182 3.95 13.70 2.73
N TRP A 183 3.45 14.05 1.54
CA TRP A 183 2.13 14.67 1.37
C TRP A 183 1.00 13.78 1.89
N LEU A 184 1.04 12.47 1.63
CA LEU A 184 0.06 11.51 2.16
C LEU A 184 0.04 11.47 3.70
N GLY A 185 1.20 11.62 4.34
CA GLY A 185 1.28 11.67 5.81
C GLY A 185 0.88 13.01 6.43
N GLN A 186 0.68 14.07 5.63
CA GLN A 186 0.37 15.41 6.12
C GLN A 186 -1.12 15.74 6.14
N TYR A 187 -1.93 15.03 5.36
CA TYR A 187 -3.34 15.35 5.17
C TYR A 187 -4.23 14.17 5.55
N PRO A 188 -5.43 14.42 6.09
CA PRO A 188 -6.36 13.36 6.43
C PRO A 188 -6.93 12.70 5.18
N THR A 189 -7.35 11.44 5.32
CA THR A 189 -7.85 10.60 4.22
C THR A 189 -8.90 11.29 3.34
N PRO A 190 -9.96 11.95 3.87
CA PRO A 190 -10.97 12.59 3.03
C PRO A 190 -10.41 13.64 2.07
N ARG A 191 -9.44 14.45 2.53
CA ARG A 191 -8.78 15.47 1.71
C ARG A 191 -7.91 14.84 0.62
N ILE A 192 -7.28 13.71 0.91
CA ILE A 192 -6.51 12.94 -0.07
C ILE A 192 -7.44 12.37 -1.15
N LEU A 193 -8.57 11.77 -0.75
CA LEU A 193 -9.57 11.22 -1.67
C LEU A 193 -10.16 12.31 -2.58
N GLN A 194 -10.45 13.50 -2.02
CA GLN A 194 -10.89 14.65 -2.81
C GLN A 194 -9.84 15.06 -3.85
N ARG A 195 -8.56 15.07 -3.47
CA ARG A 195 -7.49 15.34 -4.43
C ARG A 195 -7.43 14.28 -5.53
N PHE A 196 -7.67 13.01 -5.23
CA PHE A 196 -7.74 11.96 -6.25
C PHE A 196 -8.91 12.12 -7.21
N GLN A 197 -10.06 12.62 -6.78
CA GLN A 197 -11.16 12.95 -7.70
C GLN A 197 -10.73 13.99 -8.74
N THR A 198 -10.08 15.08 -8.28
CA THR A 198 -9.56 16.09 -9.22
C THR A 198 -8.51 15.50 -10.17
N LEU A 199 -7.68 14.58 -9.68
CA LEU A 199 -6.65 13.92 -10.47
C LEU A 199 -7.25 13.01 -11.55
N VAL A 200 -8.31 12.26 -11.23
CA VAL A 200 -9.01 11.39 -12.19
C VAL A 200 -9.55 12.20 -13.36
N GLU A 201 -10.14 13.36 -13.10
CA GLU A 201 -10.62 14.26 -14.14
C GLU A 201 -9.49 14.88 -14.97
N ASP A 202 -8.36 15.23 -14.34
CA ASP A 202 -7.18 15.71 -15.05
C ASP A 202 -6.57 14.62 -15.96
N ILE A 203 -6.53 13.37 -15.49
CA ILE A 203 -6.09 12.22 -16.30
C ILE A 203 -7.04 12.03 -17.49
N ARG A 204 -8.35 12.06 -17.27
CA ARG A 204 -9.37 11.94 -18.32
C ARG A 204 -9.20 13.00 -19.40
N LYS A 205 -9.00 14.27 -19.02
CA LYS A 205 -8.73 15.37 -19.96
C LYS A 205 -7.47 15.12 -20.79
N LYS A 206 -6.39 14.65 -20.17
CA LYS A 206 -5.13 14.31 -20.86
C LYS A 206 -5.28 13.12 -21.82
N LEU A 207 -6.12 12.15 -21.48
CA LEU A 207 -6.42 11.03 -22.38
C LEU A 207 -7.20 11.48 -23.62
N GLY A 208 -8.19 12.36 -23.44
CA GLY A 208 -9.00 12.89 -24.53
C GLY A 208 -8.24 13.81 -25.51
N SER A 209 -7.17 14.47 -25.05
CA SER A 209 -6.31 15.30 -25.92
C SER A 209 -5.17 14.52 -26.60
N GLY A 210 -4.95 13.26 -26.23
CA GLY A 210 -3.89 12.40 -26.78
C GLY A 210 -4.23 11.86 -28.17
N ARG A 211 -3.42 12.19 -29.18
CA ARG A 211 -3.66 11.89 -30.60
C ARG A 211 -3.49 10.41 -31.05
N ALA A 212 -3.21 9.46 -30.17
CA ALA A 212 -2.68 8.14 -30.59
C ALA A 212 -3.35 6.90 -29.97
N LEU A 213 -4.49 7.05 -29.27
CA LEU A 213 -5.21 5.91 -28.70
C LEU A 213 -6.26 5.36 -29.66
N SER A 214 -6.38 4.03 -29.76
CA SER A 214 -7.52 3.42 -30.44
C SER A 214 -8.81 3.76 -29.69
N SER A 215 -9.93 3.89 -30.42
CA SER A 215 -11.26 4.17 -29.82
C SER A 215 -11.62 3.15 -28.73
N ALA A 216 -11.31 1.87 -28.95
CA ALA A 216 -11.56 0.81 -27.97
C ALA A 216 -10.70 0.95 -26.70
N THR A 217 -9.41 1.26 -26.83
CA THR A 217 -8.51 1.46 -25.68
C THR A 217 -8.92 2.68 -24.86
N LEU A 218 -9.31 3.77 -25.54
CA LEU A 218 -9.80 4.98 -24.87
C LEU A 218 -11.11 4.71 -24.11
N ALA A 219 -12.05 3.98 -24.72
CA ALA A 219 -13.30 3.58 -24.07
C ALA A 219 -13.05 2.72 -22.82
N GLN A 220 -12.16 1.72 -22.90
CA GLN A 220 -11.79 0.88 -21.76
C GLN A 220 -11.11 1.68 -20.63
N ALA A 221 -10.22 2.61 -20.97
CA ALA A 221 -9.57 3.47 -19.98
C ALA A 221 -10.58 4.39 -19.29
N ASN A 222 -11.50 4.99 -20.04
CA ASN A 222 -12.56 5.84 -19.49
C ASN A 222 -13.51 5.05 -18.57
N ALA A 223 -13.93 3.85 -18.98
CA ALA A 223 -14.74 2.97 -18.14
C ALA A 223 -14.03 2.63 -16.82
N SER A 224 -12.73 2.35 -16.87
CA SER A 224 -11.94 2.09 -15.66
C SER A 224 -11.82 3.33 -14.76
N LEU A 225 -11.70 4.54 -15.33
CA LEU A 225 -11.71 5.79 -14.58
C LEU A 225 -13.08 6.07 -13.93
N ASP A 226 -14.19 5.70 -14.58
CA ASP A 226 -15.52 5.78 -13.99
C ASP A 226 -15.62 4.87 -12.75
N MET A 227 -15.12 3.63 -12.83
CA MET A 227 -15.09 2.74 -11.65
C MET A 227 -14.28 3.34 -10.49
N VAL A 228 -13.14 4.00 -10.78
CA VAL A 228 -12.33 4.68 -9.76
C VAL A 228 -13.10 5.85 -9.15
N ARG A 229 -13.77 6.66 -9.97
CA ARG A 229 -14.58 7.81 -9.51
C ARG A 229 -15.73 7.34 -8.61
N ASP A 230 -16.41 6.27 -9.01
CA ASP A 230 -17.53 5.71 -8.26
C ASP A 230 -17.05 5.18 -6.90
N PHE A 231 -15.91 4.47 -6.88
CA PHE A 231 -15.24 4.05 -5.64
C PHE A 231 -14.86 5.25 -4.75
N LEU A 232 -14.25 6.30 -5.31
CA LEU A 232 -13.87 7.50 -4.58
C LEU A 232 -15.08 8.19 -3.92
N THR A 233 -16.21 8.21 -4.63
CA THR A 233 -17.47 8.80 -4.14
C THR A 233 -18.03 7.97 -2.99
N ALA A 234 -18.06 6.65 -3.13
CA ALA A 234 -18.49 5.74 -2.08
C ALA A 234 -17.59 5.82 -0.83
N ALA A 235 -16.26 5.87 -1.02
CA ALA A 235 -15.30 5.94 0.07
C ALA A 235 -15.37 7.27 0.86
N GLN A 236 -15.80 8.37 0.23
CA GLN A 236 -16.06 9.63 0.93
C GLN A 236 -17.40 9.65 1.67
N ALA A 237 -18.42 8.95 1.13
CA ALA A 237 -19.75 8.87 1.72
C ALA A 237 -19.84 7.87 2.89
N ALA A 238 -18.89 6.92 2.97
CA ALA A 238 -18.83 5.97 4.06
C ALA A 238 -18.66 6.71 5.41
N PRO A 239 -19.52 6.46 6.41
CA PRO A 239 -19.35 7.05 7.74
C PRO A 239 -17.99 6.61 8.27
N GLN A 240 -17.15 7.59 8.63
CA GLN A 240 -15.88 7.33 9.29
C GLN A 240 -16.15 6.71 10.66
N ALA A 241 -16.30 5.39 10.70
CA ALA A 241 -16.30 4.66 11.95
C ALA A 241 -14.89 4.77 12.55
N ALA A 242 -14.77 5.63 13.57
CA ALA A 242 -13.67 5.73 14.53
C ALA A 242 -12.32 6.26 14.00
N GLU A 243 -12.22 7.57 13.77
CA GLU A 243 -11.04 8.35 14.19
C GLU A 243 -11.34 8.97 15.57
N SER A 244 -11.57 8.13 16.58
CA SER A 244 -11.66 8.56 17.98
C SER A 244 -11.21 7.44 18.91
N VAL A 245 -9.91 7.18 18.91
CA VAL A 245 -9.21 6.67 20.10
C VAL A 245 -7.94 7.51 20.24
N SER A 246 -8.09 8.54 21.07
CA SER A 246 -7.03 9.20 21.82
C SER A 246 -6.30 8.22 22.73
#